data_AF-A0A4R2T8E0-F1
#
_entry.id   AF-A0A4R2T8E0-F1
#
_cell.length_a   1.000
_cell.length_b   1.000
_cell.length_c   1.000
_cell.angle_alpha   90.00
_cell.angle_beta   90.00
_cell.angle_gamma   90.00
#
_symmetry.space_group_name_H-M   'P 1'
#
loop_
_entity.id
_entity.type
_entity.pdbx_description
1 polymer ?
#
loop_
_entity_poly.entity_id
_entity_poly.type
_entity_poly.pdbx_seq_one_letter_code
_entity_poly.pdbx_strand_id
1 'polypeptide(L)'
;MGDLDRLVPSGIIEQWVYHLRRQRARAADAIWLIDQGFTLHDGHGGMPQHDATARWRAEQETVVEEVTALLALYDGINLGKIDADATSDHLSS
;
A
#
# COMPACT_ATOMS: atom_id res chain seq x y z
N MET A 1 -15.76 4.35 29.60
CA MET A 1 -15.06 4.61 28.33
C MET A 1 -14.36 3.30 27.97
N GLY A 2 -15.14 2.34 27.47
CA GLY A 2 -14.69 0.96 27.34
C GLY A 2 -13.66 0.84 26.24
N ASP A 3 -12.58 0.13 26.54
CA ASP A 3 -11.68 -0.52 25.60
C ASP A 3 -12.55 -1.19 24.54
N LEU A 4 -12.75 -0.50 23.42
CA LEU A 4 -13.42 -1.07 22.25
C LEU A 4 -12.48 -2.18 21.82
N ASP A 5 -12.78 -3.42 22.24
CA ASP A 5 -12.05 -4.65 21.99
C ASP A 5 -11.44 -4.57 20.58
N ARG A 6 -10.18 -4.13 20.50
CA ARG A 6 -9.51 -4.01 19.22
C ARG A 6 -9.26 -5.43 18.79
N LEU A 7 -10.08 -5.92 17.85
CA LEU A 7 -9.99 -7.28 17.30
C LEU A 7 -8.58 -7.62 16.82
N VAL A 8 -7.78 -6.60 16.49
CA VAL A 8 -6.36 -6.71 16.16
C VAL A 8 -5.55 -5.82 17.12
N PRO A 9 -4.54 -6.38 17.81
CA PRO A 9 -3.67 -5.61 18.71
C PRO A 9 -2.97 -4.45 17.98
N SER A 10 -2.82 -3.30 18.64
CA SER A 10 -2.21 -2.09 18.04
C SER A 10 -0.80 -2.34 17.50
N GLY A 11 0.03 -3.10 18.22
CA GLY A 11 1.38 -3.44 17.77
C GLY A 11 1.42 -4.23 16.45
N ILE A 12 0.40 -5.06 16.18
CA ILE A 12 0.27 -5.75 14.90
C ILE A 12 -0.05 -4.74 13.79
N ILE A 13 -0.97 -3.81 14.03
CA ILE A 13 -1.34 -2.78 13.05
C ILE A 13 -0.13 -1.90 12.71
N GLU A 14 0.65 -1.48 13.72
CA GLU A 14 1.88 -0.70 13.53
C GLU A 14 2.91 -1.46 12.68
N GLN A 15 3.08 -2.77 12.94
CA GLN A 15 3.95 -3.63 12.14
C GLN A 15 3.47 -3.71 10.69
N TRP A 16 2.16 -3.88 10.46
CA TRP A 16 1.58 -3.88 9.11
C TRP A 16 1.84 -2.57 8.38
N VAL A 17 1.62 -1.42 9.04
CA VAL A 17 1.88 -0.10 8.46
C VAL A 17 3.34 0.08 8.08
N TYR A 18 4.27 -0.38 8.93
CA TYR A 18 5.68 -0.39 8.60
C TYR A 18 5.99 -1.23 7.34
N HIS A 19 5.40 -2.42 7.23
CA HIS A 19 5.59 -3.30 6.07
C HIS A 19 5.01 -2.69 4.79
N LEU A 20 3.82 -2.10 4.87
CA LEU A 20 3.18 -1.38 3.77
C LEU A 20 4.05 -0.23 3.26
N ARG A 21 4.56 0.63 4.15
CA ARG A 21 5.47 1.73 3.78
C ARG A 21 6.70 1.20 3.03
N ARG A 22 7.28 0.09 3.50
CA ARG A 22 8.44 -0.55 2.86
C ARG A 22 8.09 -1.18 1.52
N GLN A 23 6.92 -1.80 1.39
CA GLN A 23 6.44 -2.39 0.13
C GLN A 23 6.26 -1.30 -0.93
N ARG A 24 5.60 -0.19 -0.57
CA ARG A 24 5.45 0.96 -1.47
C ARG A 24 6.79 1.53 -1.93
N ALA A 25 7.74 1.70 -1.00
CA ALA A 25 9.07 2.20 -1.33
C ALA A 25 9.79 1.28 -2.34
N ARG A 26 9.77 -0.04 -2.10
CA ARG A 26 10.36 -1.02 -3.02
C ARG A 26 9.69 -1.07 -4.39
N ALA A 27 8.37 -0.93 -4.44
CA ALA A 27 7.63 -0.86 -5.70
C ALA A 27 8.01 0.39 -6.50
N ALA A 28 8.10 1.55 -5.83
CA ALA A 28 8.57 2.78 -6.45
C ALA A 28 10.02 2.67 -6.96
N ASP A 29 10.92 2.07 -6.19
CA ASP A 29 12.31 1.82 -6.61
C ASP A 29 12.36 0.89 -7.84
N ALA A 30 11.51 -0.14 -7.89
CA ALA A 30 11.43 -1.04 -9.04
C ALA A 30 10.91 -0.32 -10.30
N ILE A 31 9.90 0.53 -10.18
CA ILE A 31 9.42 1.38 -11.29
C ILE A 31 10.54 2.30 -11.76
N TRP A 32 11.25 2.95 -10.83
CA TRP A 32 12.37 3.82 -11.17
C TRP A 32 13.46 3.07 -11.95
N LEU A 33 13.82 1.86 -11.53
CA LEU A 33 14.78 1.02 -12.28
C LEU A 33 14.30 0.72 -13.69
N ILE A 34 13.01 0.38 -13.87
CA ILE A 34 12.43 0.16 -15.20
C ILE A 34 12.51 1.42 -16.05
N ASP A 35 12.21 2.59 -15.47
CA ASP A 35 12.30 3.88 -16.15
C ASP A 35 13.76 4.24 -16.53
N GLN A 36 14.77 3.68 -15.83
CA GLN A 36 16.19 3.76 -16.21
C GLN A 36 16.61 2.75 -17.29
N GLY A 37 15.68 1.94 -17.81
CA GLY A 37 15.93 0.99 -18.90
C GLY A 37 16.27 -0.43 -18.44
N PHE A 38 16.10 -0.77 -17.16
CA PHE A 38 16.21 -2.15 -16.70
C PHE A 38 14.97 -2.95 -17.12
N THR A 39 15.19 -4.17 -17.63
CA THR A 39 14.10 -5.09 -18.03
C THR A 39 13.96 -6.23 -17.04
N LEU A 40 12.74 -6.77 -16.94
CA LEU A 40 12.44 -7.97 -16.19
C LEU A 40 12.04 -9.08 -17.15
N HIS A 41 12.59 -10.26 -16.94
CA HIS A 41 12.27 -11.44 -17.73
C HIS A 41 11.81 -12.57 -16.84
N ASP A 42 10.76 -13.28 -17.25
CA ASP A 42 10.35 -14.51 -16.57
C ASP A 42 11.47 -15.55 -16.69
N GLY A 43 11.76 -16.25 -15.59
CA GLY A 43 12.86 -17.22 -15.53
C GLY A 43 12.36 -18.65 -15.43
N HIS A 44 12.99 -19.56 -16.17
CA HIS A 44 12.87 -21.01 -15.94
C HIS A 44 14.26 -21.64 -16.00
N GLY A 45 14.68 -22.31 -14.91
CA GLY A 45 16.01 -22.92 -14.83
C GLY A 45 17.17 -21.92 -14.97
N GLY A 46 16.97 -20.65 -14.59
CA GLY A 46 17.97 -19.59 -14.71
C GLY A 46 18.08 -18.96 -16.10
N MET A 47 17.26 -19.39 -17.07
CA MET A 47 17.20 -18.78 -18.41
C MET A 47 16.04 -17.77 -18.50
N PRO A 48 16.31 -16.53 -18.96
CA PRO A 48 15.26 -15.59 -19.34
C PRO A 48 14.39 -16.17 -20.46
N GLN A 49 13.07 -16.07 -20.32
CA GLN A 49 12.11 -16.50 -21.35
C GLN A 49 11.46 -15.31 -22.04
N HIS A 50 10.42 -14.74 -21.41
CA HIS A 50 9.61 -13.67 -21.98
C HIS A 50 9.92 -12.37 -21.25
N ASP A 51 9.96 -11.27 -22.00
CA ASP A 51 9.97 -9.94 -21.41
C ASP A 51 8.65 -9.71 -20.64
N ALA A 52 8.78 -9.56 -19.33
CA ALA A 52 7.69 -9.34 -18.39
C ALA A 52 7.68 -7.89 -17.87
N THR A 53 8.54 -7.02 -18.39
CA THR A 53 8.79 -5.67 -17.86
C THR A 53 7.50 -4.86 -17.76
N ALA A 54 6.69 -4.82 -18.82
CA ALA A 54 5.45 -4.06 -18.83
C ALA A 54 4.41 -4.58 -17.82
N ARG A 55 4.27 -5.92 -17.73
CA ARG A 55 3.38 -6.57 -16.76
C ARG A 55 3.82 -6.26 -15.33
N TRP A 56 5.12 -6.45 -15.06
CA TRP A 56 5.68 -6.20 -13.73
C TRP A 56 5.57 -4.72 -13.34
N ARG A 57 5.80 -3.79 -14.28
CA ARG A 57 5.60 -2.35 -14.06
C ARG A 57 4.18 -2.06 -13.61
N ALA A 58 3.17 -2.57 -14.33
CA ALA A 58 1.77 -2.37 -13.97
C ALA A 58 1.45 -2.95 -12.58
N GLU A 59 1.98 -4.12 -12.24
CA GLU A 59 1.82 -4.71 -10.90
C GLU A 59 2.44 -3.80 -9.81
N GLN A 60 3.61 -3.20 -10.05
CA GLN A 60 4.22 -2.27 -9.08
C GLN A 60 3.43 -0.95 -8.96
N GLU A 61 2.86 -0.45 -10.06
CA GLU A 61 1.98 0.74 -10.04
C GLU A 61 0.75 0.48 -9.18
N THR A 62 0.08 -0.66 -9.36
CA THR A 62 -1.03 -1.08 -8.50
C THR A 62 -0.62 -1.16 -7.03
N VAL A 63 0.56 -1.73 -6.73
CA VAL A 63 1.06 -1.77 -5.35
C VAL A 63 1.25 -0.37 -4.77
N VAL A 64 1.80 0.58 -5.54
CA VAL A 64 1.98 1.95 -5.07
C VAL A 64 0.64 2.62 -4.79
N GLU A 65 -0.34 2.46 -5.69
CA GLU A 65 -1.68 3.02 -5.57
C GLU A 65 -2.42 2.47 -4.34
N GLU A 66 -2.60 1.15 -4.27
CA GLU A 66 -3.37 0.49 -3.22
C GLU A 66 -2.76 0.72 -1.84
N VAL A 67 -1.44 0.59 -1.72
CA VAL A 67 -0.76 0.82 -0.44
C VAL A 67 -0.86 2.29 -0.02
N THR A 68 -0.83 3.23 -0.95
CA THR A 68 -1.04 4.65 -0.64
C THR A 68 -2.45 4.88 -0.11
N ALA A 69 -3.47 4.27 -0.71
CA ALA A 69 -4.85 4.35 -0.23
C ALA A 69 -5.00 3.73 1.18
N LEU A 70 -4.40 2.57 1.43
CA LEU A 70 -4.43 1.91 2.74
C LEU A 70 -3.75 2.75 3.84
N LEU A 71 -2.61 3.37 3.53
CA LEU A 71 -1.92 4.25 4.48
C LEU A 71 -2.74 5.51 4.77
N ALA A 72 -3.38 6.10 3.76
CA ALA A 72 -4.25 7.24 3.94
C ALA A 72 -5.47 6.89 4.83
N LEU A 73 -6.06 5.71 4.64
CA LEU A 73 -7.13 5.20 5.51
C LEU A 73 -6.65 5.06 6.95
N TYR A 74 -5.49 4.42 7.17
CA TYR A 74 -4.89 4.28 8.50
C TYR A 74 -4.65 5.64 9.16
N ASP A 75 -4.06 6.60 8.43
CA ASP A 75 -3.81 7.94 8.97
C ASP A 75 -5.15 8.67 9.28
N GLY A 76 -6.16 8.52 8.42
CA GLY A 76 -7.48 9.10 8.64
C GLY A 76 -8.20 8.57 9.88
N ILE A 77 -8.10 7.26 10.15
CA ILE A 77 -8.64 6.62 11.35
C ILE A 77 -7.88 7.11 12.60
N ASN A 78 -6.54 7.08 12.57
CA ASN A 78 -5.75 7.40 13.77
C ASN A 78 -5.71 8.90 14.10
N LEU A 79 -5.89 9.77 13.10
CA LEU A 79 -5.98 11.21 13.32
C LEU A 79 -7.41 11.68 13.64
N GLY A 80 -8.37 10.75 13.77
CA GLY A 80 -9.78 11.06 14.07
C GLY A 80 -10.50 11.84 12.95
N LYS A 81 -9.97 11.85 11.72
CA LYS A 81 -10.53 12.61 10.60
C LYS A 81 -11.72 11.92 9.95
N ILE A 82 -11.74 10.59 9.97
CA ILE A 82 -12.84 9.82 9.36
C ILE A 82 -14.10 9.82 10.24
N ASP A 83 -13.94 9.85 11.56
CA ASP A 83 -15.08 9.95 12.50
C ASP A 83 -15.74 11.34 12.48
N ALA A 84 -14.97 12.40 12.20
CA ALA A 84 -15.46 13.78 12.12
C ALA A 84 -16.37 14.03 10.90
N ASP A 85 -16.10 13.37 9.78
CA ASP A 85 -16.94 13.47 8.56
C ASP A 85 -18.30 12.78 8.78
N ALA A 86 -18.31 11.61 9.42
CA ALA A 86 -19.53 10.86 9.73
C ALA A 86 -20.48 11.59 10.70
N THR A 87 -19.95 12.47 11.57
CA THR A 87 -20.77 13.31 12.47
C THR A 87 -21.29 14.59 11.80
N SER A 88 -20.61 15.07 10.76
CA SER A 88 -20.95 16.31 10.07
C SER A 88 -22.17 16.16 9.14
N ASP A 89 -22.36 14.98 8.54
CA ASP A 89 -23.54 14.65 7.73
C ASP A 89 -24.83 14.57 8.55
N HIS A 90 -24.74 14.29 9.86
CA HIS A 90 -25.92 14.12 10.72
C HIS A 90 -26.50 15.45 11.25
N LEU A 91 -25.77 16.57 11.11
CA LEU A 91 -26.16 17.88 11.63
C LEU A 91 -26.70 18.84 10.55
N SER A 92 -26.78 18.39 9.28
CA SER A 92 -27.28 19.19 8.15
C SER A 92 -28.68 18.76 7.65
N SER A 93 -29.45 18.01 8.44
CA SER A 93 -30.85 17.63 8.13
C SER A 93 -31.84 18.19 9.16
#